data_AF-A0A945W2A7-F1
#
_entry.id   AF-A0A945W2A7-F1
#
_cell.length_a   1.000
_cell.length_b   1.000
_cell.length_c   1.000
_cell.angle_alpha   90.00
_cell.angle_beta   90.00
_cell.angle_gamma   90.00
#
_symmetry.space_group_name_H-M   'P 1'
#
loop_
_entity.id
_entity.type
_entity.pdbx_description
1 polymer ?
#
loop_
_entity_poly.entity_id
_entity_poly.type
_entity_poly.pdbx_seq_one_letter_code
_entity_poly.pdbx_strand_id
1 'polypeptide(L)' 'MYIQLFITLVSYFSPTPGASGIAEVSSLVLMASLVASPVIAIYTFLWRLFTLYINTTIGGLLLYRELKSSD' A
#
# COMPACT_ATOMS: atom_id res chain seq x y z
N MET A 1 -5.91 9.50 -12.12
CA MET A 1 -4.45 9.29 -12.31
C MET A 1 -3.62 10.18 -11.38
N TYR A 2 -3.77 11.50 -11.42
CA TYR A 2 -2.94 12.42 -10.62
C TYR A 2 -3.03 12.25 -9.09
N ILE A 3 -4.23 11.97 -8.55
CA ILE A 3 -4.40 11.70 -7.10
C ILE A 3 -3.59 10.47 -6.67
N GLN A 4 -3.63 9.39 -7.45
CA GLN A 4 -2.87 8.17 -7.15
C GLN A 4 -1.37 8.41 -7.24
N LEU A 5 -0.91 9.14 -8.27
CA LEU A 5 0.49 9.54 -8.38
C LEU A 5 0.96 10.30 -7.13
N PHE A 6 0.16 11.26 -6.65
CA PHE A 6 0.49 12.03 -5.46
C PHE A 6 0.53 11.16 -4.20
N ILE A 7 -0.44 10.26 -4.01
CA ILE A 7 -0.46 9.30 -2.89
C ILE A 7 0.82 8.44 -2.92
N THR A 8 1.23 7.94 -4.08
CA THR A 8 2.45 7.15 -4.24
C THR A 8 3.70 7.96 -3.89
N LEU A 9 3.80 9.20 -4.35
CA LEU A 9 4.94 10.07 -4.04
C LEU A 9 5.04 10.33 -2.54
N VAL A 10 3.94 10.73 -1.90
CA VAL A 10 3.89 10.96 -0.45
C VAL A 10 4.27 9.70 0.33
N SER A 11 3.79 8.53 -0.13
CA SER A 11 4.14 7.24 0.48
C SER A 11 5.64 6.94 0.35
N TYR A 12 6.25 7.26 -0.79
CA TYR A 12 7.69 7.02 -1.03
C TYR A 12 8.59 7.86 -0.12
N PHE A 13 8.16 9.09 0.23
CA PHE A 13 8.86 9.96 1.17
C PHE A 13 8.51 9.69 2.64
N SER A 14 7.66 8.70 2.93
CA SER A 14 7.32 8.35 4.29
C SER A 14 8.53 7.72 5.00
N PRO A 15 8.89 8.16 6.22
CA PRO A 15 9.97 7.54 7.00
C PRO A 15 9.56 6.17 7.58
N THR A 16 8.27 5.80 7.50
CA THR A 16 7.78 4.53 8.05
C THR A 16 7.98 3.37 7.07
N PRO A 17 8.36 2.18 7.56
CA PRO A 17 8.41 0.98 6.73
C PRO A 17 7.06 0.72 6.06
N GLY A 18 7.08 0.54 4.72
CA GLY A 18 5.87 0.33 3.92
C GLY A 18 4.91 1.52 3.90
N ALA A 19 5.36 2.72 4.29
CA ALA A 19 4.57 3.95 4.37
C ALA A 19 3.29 3.84 5.21
N SER A 20 3.23 2.90 6.17
CA SER A 20 2.03 2.70 6.99
C SER A 20 1.69 3.97 7.79
N GLY A 21 0.40 4.21 7.99
CA GLY A 21 -0.12 5.48 8.53
C GLY A 21 -0.25 6.55 7.46
N ILE A 22 0.88 7.00 6.89
CA ILE A 22 0.88 8.09 5.89
C ILE A 22 0.14 7.68 4.60
N ALA A 23 0.39 6.47 4.08
CA ALA A 23 -0.27 5.96 2.89
C ALA A 23 -1.78 5.76 3.12
N GLU A 24 -2.18 5.31 4.31
CA GLU A 24 -3.59 5.05 4.66
C GLU A 24 -4.38 6.34 4.83
N VAL A 25 -3.80 7.33 5.52
CA VAL A 25 -4.40 8.65 5.68
C VAL A 25 -4.46 9.38 4.35
N SER A 26 -3.39 9.36 3.56
CA SER A 26 -3.38 10.02 2.25
C SER A 26 -4.38 9.39 1.27
N SER A 27 -4.50 8.06 1.22
CA SER A 27 -5.50 7.41 0.37
C SER A 27 -6.91 7.71 0.84
N LEU A 28 -7.18 7.69 2.15
CA LEU A 28 -8.49 7.97 2.71
C LEU A 28 -8.90 9.43 2.46
N VAL A 29 -8.03 10.39 2.73
CA VAL A 29 -8.36 11.82 2.58
C VAL A 29 -8.49 12.21 1.11
N LEU A 30 -7.55 11.79 0.26
CA LEU A 30 -7.49 12.25 -1.13
C LEU A 30 -8.48 11.53 -2.05
N MET A 31 -8.96 10.35 -1.66
CA MET A 31 -9.99 9.61 -2.42
C MET A 31 -11.42 9.88 -1.93
N ALA A 32 -11.62 10.72 -0.91
CA ALA A 32 -12.94 10.98 -0.33
C ALA A 32 -13.94 11.63 -1.31
N SER A 33 -13.45 12.31 -2.34
CA SER A 33 -14.31 12.86 -3.40
C SER A 33 -14.67 11.85 -4.49
N LEU A 34 -13.94 10.73 -4.57
CA LEU A 34 -14.10 9.71 -5.61
C LEU A 34 -14.80 8.45 -5.09
N VAL A 35 -14.74 8.19 -3.79
CA VAL A 35 -15.27 7.00 -3.14
C VAL A 35 -16.32 7.41 -2.11
N ALA A 36 -17.47 6.74 -2.11
CA ALA A 36 -18.54 7.05 -1.17
C ALA A 36 -18.08 6.85 0.29
N SER A 37 -18.48 7.76 1.17
CA SER A 37 -18.06 7.79 2.58
C SER A 37 -18.21 6.45 3.33
N PRO A 38 -19.26 5.63 3.12
CA PRO A 38 -19.39 4.36 3.85
C PRO A 38 -18.35 3.30 3.46
N VAL A 39 -17.75 3.40 2.27
CA VAL A 39 -16.88 2.36 1.70
C VAL A 39 -15.42 2.81 1.55
N ILE A 40 -15.09 4.05 1.91
CA ILE A 40 -13.75 4.61 1.74
C ILE A 40 -12.66 3.90 2.56
N ALA A 41 -13.01 3.44 3.76
CA ALA A 41 -12.11 2.66 4.59
C ALA A 41 -11.85 1.27 3.97
N ILE A 42 -12.90 0.64 3.43
CA ILE A 42 -12.79 -0.64 2.71
C ILE A 42 -11.93 -0.46 1.46
N TYR A 43 -12.15 0.62 0.71
CA TYR A 43 -11.32 0.99 -0.42
C TYR A 43 -9.84 1.13 -0.02
N THR A 44 -9.55 1.86 1.06
CA THR A 44 -8.17 2.05 1.55
C THR A 44 -7.53 0.72 1.92
N PHE A 45 -8.27 -0.15 2.61
CA PHE A 45 -7.80 -1.50 2.96
C PHE A 45 -7.49 -2.35 1.72
N LEU A 46 -8.41 -2.43 0.76
CA LEU A 46 -8.21 -3.19 -0.47
C LEU A 46 -7.05 -2.63 -1.29
N TRP A 47 -6.96 -1.31 -1.40
CA TRP A 47 -5.86 -0.64 -2.08
C TRP A 47 -4.52 -1.01 -1.43
N ARG A 48 -4.40 -0.98 -0.09
CA ARG A 48 -3.21 -1.43 0.64
C ARG A 48 -2.88 -2.90 0.40
N LEU A 49 -3.91 -3.76 0.41
CA LEU A 49 -3.78 -5.19 0.16
C LEU A 49 -3.14 -5.48 -1.21
N PHE A 50 -3.67 -4.87 -2.26
CA PHE A 50 -3.21 -5.11 -3.63
C PHE A 50 -1.90 -4.39 -3.98
N THR A 51 -1.64 -3.22 -3.41
CA THR A 51 -0.44 -2.44 -3.77
C THR A 51 0.79 -2.80 -2.96
N LEU A 52 0.63 -3.15 -1.68
CA LEU A 52 1.76 -3.45 -0.80
C LEU A 52 1.74 -4.90 -0.31
N TYR A 53 0.70 -5.32 0.41
CA TYR A 53 0.77 -6.56 1.19
C TYR A 53 0.93 -7.81 0.34
N ILE A 54 0.21 -7.93 -0.78
CA ILE A 54 0.36 -9.07 -1.70
C ILE A 54 1.76 -9.11 -2.30
N ASN A 55 2.26 -7.98 -2.83
CA ASN A 55 3.57 -7.90 -3.48
C ASN A 55 4.70 -8.24 -2.49
N THR A 56 4.66 -7.67 -1.29
CA THR A 56 5.64 -7.95 -0.24
C THR A 56 5.59 -9.42 0.20
N THR A 57 4.39 -10.01 0.31
CA THR A 57 4.24 -11.41 0.69
C THR A 57 4.84 -12.34 -0.36
N ILE A 58 4.53 -12.12 -1.64
CA ILE A 58 5.09 -12.92 -2.74
C ILE A 58 6.62 -12.79 -2.77
N GLY A 59 7.15 -11.56 -2.69
CA GLY A 59 8.59 -11.33 -2.66
C GLY A 59 9.26 -12.00 -1.46
N GLY A 60 8.65 -11.93 -0.27
CA GLY A 60 9.14 -12.58 0.94
C GLY A 60 9.14 -14.10 0.85
N LEU A 61 8.09 -14.71 0.27
CA LEU A 61 8.02 -16.16 0.05
C LEU A 61 9.08 -16.63 -0.94
N LEU A 62 9.30 -15.90 -2.03
CA LEU A 62 10.35 -16.21 -3.00
C LEU A 62 11.73 -16.11 -2.36
N LEU A 63 12.02 -15.00 -1.66
CA LEU A 63 13.27 -14.82 -0.93
C LEU A 63 13.52 -15.97 0.07
N TYR A 64 12.50 -16.35 0.84
CA TYR A 64 12.61 -17.44 1.80
C TYR A 64 12.96 -18.78 1.13
N ARG A 65 12.38 -19.05 -0.04
CA ARG A 65 12.69 -20.27 -0.81
C ARG A 65 14.14 -20.29 -1.30
N GLU A 66 14.64 -19.17 -1.81
CA GLU A 66 16.03 -19.07 -2.29
C GLU A 66 17.04 -19.20 -1.15
N LEU A 67 16.77 -18.57 0.00
CA LEU A 67 17.61 -18.71 1.19
C LEU A 67 17.68 -20.16 1.65
N LYS A 68 16.53 -20.84 1.72
CA LYS A 68 16.48 -22.26 2.10
C LYS A 68 17.16 -23.20 1.09
N SER A 69 17.19 -22.85 -0.19
CA SER A 69 17.86 -23.65 -1.22
C SER A 69 19.37 -23.42 -1.25
N SER A 70 19.86 -22.35 -0.62
CA SER A 70 21.28 -22.00 -0.57
C SER A 70 22.00 -22.62 0.64
N ASP A 71 21.25 -23.18 1.58
CA ASP A 71 21.72 -24.05 2.67
C ASP A 71 21.77 -25.52 2.22
#